data_AF-A0A9D6Q5Z3-F1
#
_entry.id   AF-A0A9D6Q5Z3-F1
#
_cell.length_a   1.000
_cell.length_b   1.000
_cell.length_c   1.000
_cell.angle_alpha   90.00
_cell.angle_beta   90.00
_cell.angle_gamma   90.00
#
_symmetry.space_group_name_H-M   'P 1'
#
loop_
_entity.id
_entity.type
_entity.pdbx_description
1 polymer ?
#
loop_
_entity_poly.entity_id
_entity_poly.type
_entity_poly.pdbx_seq_one_letter_code
_entity_poly.pdbx_strand_id
1 'polypeptide(L)' 'MYTLYKMNADEINGGFLKSLKAMFKNKEIEIAVCEAAKIEEDETAYLLKSSVNREHLLKAIENVAHDRNLVTVKLDELQ' A
#
# COMPACT_ATOMS: atom_id res chain seq x y z
N MET A 1 -17.20 -5.21 -10.07
CA MET A 1 -16.08 -5.98 -9.50
C MET A 1 -14.81 -5.24 -9.87
N TYR A 2 -14.05 -4.79 -8.88
CA TYR A 2 -12.76 -4.12 -9.07
C TYR A 2 -11.67 -5.14 -8.80
N THR A 3 -10.75 -5.35 -9.75
CA THR A 3 -9.67 -6.33 -9.63
C THR A 3 -8.37 -5.66 -10.04
N LEU A 4 -7.41 -5.63 -9.13
CA LEU A 4 -6.08 -5.07 -9.35
C LEU A 4 -5.08 -6.21 -9.54
N TYR A 5 -4.32 -6.16 -10.64
CA TYR A 5 -3.21 -7.08 -10.90
C TYR A 5 -1.90 -6.30 -10.80
N LYS A 6 -1.00 -6.70 -9.90
CA LYS A 6 0.38 -6.19 -9.82
C LYS A 6 1.32 -7.29 -10.29
N MET A 7 1.97 -7.08 -11.43
CA MET A 7 2.86 -8.06 -12.06
C MET A 7 3.96 -7.35 -12.86
N ASN A 8 5.03 -8.07 -13.17
CA ASN A 8 6.06 -7.55 -14.06
C ASN A 8 5.48 -7.40 -15.48
N ALA A 9 5.92 -6.37 -16.22
CA ALA A 9 5.48 -6.13 -17.59
C ALA A 9 5.75 -7.33 -18.52
N ASP A 10 6.86 -8.03 -18.31
CA ASP A 10 7.25 -9.20 -19.11
C ASP A 10 6.32 -10.41 -18.89
N GLU A 11 5.56 -10.42 -17.79
CA GLU A 11 4.57 -11.46 -17.50
C GLU A 11 3.23 -11.20 -18.22
N ILE A 12 3.03 -10.01 -18.77
CA ILE A 12 1.82 -9.66 -19.54
C ILE A 12 1.91 -10.34 -20.92
N ASN A 13 1.44 -11.58 -20.98
CA ASN A 13 1.49 -12.41 -22.17
C ASN A 13 0.10 -12.74 -22.73
N GLY A 14 0.07 -13.40 -23.90
CA GLY A 14 -1.19 -13.76 -24.56
C GLY A 14 -2.11 -14.68 -23.74
N GLY A 15 -1.53 -15.50 -22.84
CA GLY A 15 -2.30 -16.34 -21.92
C GLY A 15 -3.06 -15.50 -20.90
N PHE A 16 -2.38 -14.53 -20.27
CA PHE A 16 -3.01 -13.58 -19.35
C PHE A 16 -4.15 -12.81 -20.03
N LEU A 17 -3.91 -12.26 -21.23
CA LEU A 17 -4.93 -11.52 -21.98
C LEU A 17 -6.15 -12.38 -22.34
N LYS A 18 -5.94 -13.68 -22.61
CA LYS A 18 -7.03 -14.62 -22.89
C LYS A 18 -7.90 -14.85 -21.65
N SER A 19 -7.27 -15.04 -20.49
CA SER A 19 -7.96 -15.19 -19.20
C SER A 19 -8.74 -13.93 -18.82
N LEU A 20 -8.13 -12.75 -18.99
CA LEU A 20 -8.77 -11.46 -18.70
C LEU A 20 -10.04 -11.29 -19.55
N LYS A 21 -9.97 -11.55 -20.85
CA LYS A 21 -11.12 -11.49 -21.76
C LYS A 21 -12.23 -12.49 -21.39
N ALA A 22 -11.86 -13.67 -20.91
CA ALA A 22 -12.82 -14.68 -20.47
C ALA A 22 -13.59 -14.22 -19.21
N MET A 23 -12.90 -13.61 -18.24
CA MET A 23 -13.51 -13.12 -17.00
C MET A 23 -14.48 -11.94 -17.22
N PHE A 24 -14.15 -11.04 -18.14
CA PHE A 24 -14.93 -9.82 -18.40
C PHE A 24 -15.71 -9.87 -19.72
N LYS A 25 -16.09 -11.08 -20.16
CA LYS A 25 -16.80 -11.29 -21.43
C LYS A 25 -18.00 -10.34 -21.58
N ASN A 26 -18.05 -9.63 -22.72
CA ASN A 26 -19.10 -8.67 -23.09
C ASN A 26 -19.26 -7.47 -22.12
N LYS A 27 -18.25 -7.18 -21.29
CA LYS A 27 -18.23 -5.99 -20.43
C LYS A 27 -17.24 -4.99 -20.98
N GLU A 28 -17.57 -3.71 -20.88
CA GLU A 28 -16.61 -2.64 -21.04
C GLU A 28 -15.64 -2.66 -19.85
N ILE A 29 -14.34 -2.59 -20.14
CA ILE A 29 -13.29 -2.57 -19.12
C ILE A 29 -12.33 -1.42 -19.41
N GLU A 30 -11.85 -0.80 -18.34
CA GLU A 30 -10.78 0.18 -18.38
C GLU A 30 -9.49 -0.48 -17.87
N ILE A 31 -8.36 -0.23 -18.52
CA ILE A 31 -7.04 -0.71 -18.09
C ILE A 31 -6.12 0.50 -17.91
N ALA A 32 -5.73 0.78 -16.67
CA ALA A 32 -4.70 1.76 -16.35
C ALA A 32 -3.36 1.07 -16.09
N VAL A 33 -2.34 1.39 -16.89
CA VAL A 33 -0.98 0.85 -16.73
C VAL A 33 -0.09 1.93 -16.15
N CYS A 34 0.58 1.64 -15.04
CA CYS A 34 1.55 2.53 -14.41
C CYS A 34 2.72 1.72 -13.85
N GLU A 35 3.87 2.37 -13.68
CA GLU A 35 5.01 1.76 -13.02
C GLU A 35 4.61 1.41 -11.58
N ALA A 36 4.69 0.12 -11.23
CA ALA A 36 4.24 -0.37 -9.93
C ALA A 36 5.00 0.28 -8.75
N ALA A 37 6.24 0.76 -9.01
CA ALA A 37 7.07 1.49 -8.05
C ALA A 37 6.51 2.88 -7.66
N LYS A 38 5.44 3.37 -8.31
CA LYS A 38 4.78 4.64 -7.96
C LYS A 38 3.43 4.49 -7.26
N ILE A 39 2.83 3.29 -7.26
CA ILE A 39 1.52 3.06 -6.61
C ILE A 39 1.68 2.66 -5.15
N GLU A 40 2.74 1.91 -4.85
CA GLU A 40 3.27 1.96 -3.50
C GLU A 40 3.93 3.33 -3.42
N GLU A 41 3.15 4.36 -3.05
CA GLU A 41 3.74 5.47 -2.32
C GLU A 41 4.64 4.79 -1.30
N ASP A 42 5.95 4.95 -1.45
CA ASP A 42 6.90 4.44 -0.47
C ASP A 42 6.40 4.98 0.87
N GLU A 43 5.70 4.14 1.64
CA GLU A 43 4.97 4.58 2.83
C GLU A 43 5.97 5.17 3.82
N THR A 44 7.20 4.68 3.77
CA THR A 44 8.32 5.25 4.50
C THR A 44 8.64 6.65 3.97
N ALA A 45 8.80 6.85 2.66
CA ALA A 45 8.97 8.19 2.09
C ALA A 45 7.80 9.13 2.40
N TYR A 46 6.55 8.64 2.37
CA TYR A 46 5.36 9.40 2.73
C TYR A 46 5.39 9.83 4.21
N LEU A 47 5.60 8.87 5.13
CA LEU A 47 5.70 9.11 6.56
C LEU A 47 6.87 10.03 6.90
N LEU A 48 7.98 9.92 6.17
CA LEU A 48 9.18 10.73 6.37
C LEU A 48 9.18 12.06 5.59
N LYS A 49 8.17 12.32 4.75
CA LYS A 49 8.11 13.50 3.87
C LYS A 49 8.07 14.82 4.65
N SER A 50 7.36 14.85 5.77
CA SER A 50 7.27 16.01 6.67
C SER A 50 8.35 15.91 7.75
N SER A 51 9.15 16.96 7.92
CA SER A 51 10.17 17.03 8.98
C SER A 51 9.57 16.84 10.37
N VAL A 52 8.41 17.47 10.63
CA VAL A 52 7.69 17.35 11.89
C VAL A 52 7.22 15.92 12.14
N ASN A 53 6.63 15.28 11.13
CA ASN A 53 6.15 13.90 11.26
C ASN A 53 7.32 12.92 11.44
N ARG A 54 8.41 13.13 10.70
CA ARG A 54 9.65 12.36 10.80
C ARG A 54 10.23 12.41 12.21
N GLU A 55 10.40 13.60 12.79
CA GLU A 55 10.94 13.76 14.15
C GLU A 55 10.04 13.08 15.19
N HIS A 56 8.72 13.26 15.06
CA HIS A 56 7.75 12.63 15.94
C HIS A 56 7.82 11.09 15.90
N LEU A 57 7.86 10.50 14.69
CA LEU A 57 7.96 9.06 14.50
C LEU A 57 9.26 8.49 15.04
N LEU A 58 10.41 9.13 14.76
CA LEU A 58 11.71 8.68 15.25
C LEU A 58 11.79 8.70 16.78
N LYS A 59 11.24 9.75 17.41
CA LYS A 59 11.14 9.83 18.88
C LYS A 59 10.22 8.77 19.46
N ALA A 60 9.10 8.47 18.79
CA ALA A 60 8.20 7.41 19.21
C ALA A 60 8.86 6.03 19.15
N ILE A 61 9.63 5.76 18.08
CA ILE A 61 10.42 4.53 17.95
C ILE A 61 11.45 4.42 19.08
N GLU A 62 12.16 5.51 19.40
CA GLU A 62 13.11 5.52 20.51
C GLU A 62 12.44 5.27 21.87
N ASN A 63 11.28 5.89 22.10
CA ASN A 63 10.48 5.67 23.30
C ASN A 63 10.08 4.20 23.46
N VAL A 64 9.60 3.55 22.40
CA VAL A 64 9.25 2.12 22.41
C VAL A 64 10.48 1.25 22.64
N ALA A 65 11.59 1.53 21.96
CA ALA A 65 12.82 0.75 22.09
C ALA A 65 13.41 0.75 23.51
N HIS A 66 13.17 1.83 24.26
CA HIS A 66 13.67 1.99 25.64
C HIS A 66 12.59 1.85 26.71
N ASP A 67 11.37 1.46 26.33
CA ASP A 67 10.21 1.32 27.23
C ASP A 67 9.94 2.61 28.04
N ARG A 68 9.99 3.76 27.38
CA ARG A 68 9.79 5.09 27.97
C ARG A 68 8.55 5.75 27.38
N ASN A 69 7.85 6.52 28.20
CA ASN A 69 6.71 7.34 27.77
C ASN A 69 5.61 6.56 27.03
N LEU A 70 5.41 5.28 27.37
CA LEU A 70 4.35 4.45 26.80
C LEU A 70 3.08 4.57 27.64
N VAL A 71 1.94 4.69 26.98
CA VAL A 71 0.62 4.69 27.60
C VAL A 71 -0.11 3.44 27.12
N THR A 72 -0.38 2.51 28.04
CA THR A 72 -1.18 1.33 27.74
C THR A 72 -2.66 1.68 27.84
N VAL A 73 -3.39 1.47 26.76
CA VAL A 73 -4.84 1.63 26.71
C VAL A 73 -5.48 0.30 26.34
N LYS A 74 -6.59 -0.04 26.98
CA LYS A 74 -7.41 -1.17 26.55
C LYS A 74 -8.33 -0.68 25.44
N LEU A 75 -8.26 -1.31 24.27
CA LEU A 75 -9.04 -0.90 23.10
C LEU A 75 -10.56 -1.01 23.34
N ASP A 76 -10.98 -1.93 24.21
CA ASP A 76 -12.38 -2.12 24.60
C ASP A 76 -12.96 -0.92 25.38
N GLU A 77 -12.11 -0.04 25.92
CA GLU A 77 -12.52 1.12 26.73
C GLU A 77 -12.62 2.42 25.90
N LEU A 78 -12.35 2.38 24.59
CA LEU A 78 -12.33 3.54 23.67
C LEU A 78 -13.61 3.69 22.83
N GLN A 79 -14.75 3.14 23.29
CA GLN A 79 -16.05 3.23 22.60
C GLN A 79 -16.69 4.62 22.65
#